data_AF-A0A7R8VZ08-F1
#
_entry.id   AF-A0A7R8VZ08-F1
#
_cell.length_a   1.000
_cell.length_b   1.000
_cell.length_c   1.000
_cell.angle_alpha   90.00
_cell.angle_beta   90.00
_cell.angle_gamma   90.00
#
_symmetry.space_group_name_H-M   'P 1'
#
loop_
_entity.id
_entity.type
_entity.pdbx_description
1 polymer ?
#
loop_
_entity_poly.entity_id
_entity_poly.type
_entity_poly.pdbx_seq_one_letter_code
_entity_poly.pdbx_strand_id
1 'polypeptide(L)'
;MYSVRGAIGVLQEDIAAIKKNVTSLNNITRHTSSVSRQLLTTKHFTTAMLEMKEHTATPVASVFGSVSSGGEGEGIPTDCWELLEKGNNRSGIYRVLPLEASRPFFVYCQQDKRGGGWTVSSHNNTIQRRVD
;
A
#
# COMPACT_ATOMS: atom_id res chain seq x y z
N MET A 1 36.17 -5.29 -46.61
CA MET A 1 35.10 -6.29 -46.81
C MET A 1 35.19 -7.30 -45.68
N TYR A 2 34.18 -7.40 -44.82
CA TYR A 2 34.12 -8.48 -43.83
C TYR A 2 33.95 -9.82 -44.56
N SER A 3 34.78 -10.82 -44.26
CA SER A 3 34.59 -12.17 -44.80
C SER A 3 33.30 -12.76 -44.22
N VAL A 4 32.55 -13.52 -45.03
CA VAL A 4 31.33 -14.22 -44.62
C VAL A 4 31.56 -15.04 -43.34
N ARG A 5 32.75 -15.66 -43.20
CA ARG A 5 33.14 -16.38 -41.98
C ARG A 5 33.26 -15.47 -40.75
N GLY A 6 33.77 -14.26 -40.92
CA GLY A 6 33.87 -13.28 -39.84
C GLY A 6 32.50 -12.80 -39.36
N ALA A 7 31.58 -12.54 -40.29
CA ALA A 7 30.20 -12.17 -39.95
C ALA A 7 29.46 -13.30 -39.21
N ILE A 8 29.67 -14.56 -39.62
CA ILE A 8 29.12 -15.73 -38.93
C ILE A 8 29.66 -15.84 -37.50
N GLY A 9 30.96 -15.61 -37.29
CA GLY A 9 31.58 -15.65 -35.96
C GLY A 9 30.98 -14.63 -34.99
N VAL A 10 30.78 -13.38 -35.44
CA VAL A 10 30.15 -12.31 -34.63
C VAL A 10 28.73 -12.68 -34.23
N LEU A 11 27.92 -13.17 -35.18
CA LEU A 11 26.54 -13.59 -34.88
C LEU A 11 26.48 -14.76 -33.88
N GLN A 12 27.46 -15.68 -33.94
CA GLN A 12 27.54 -16.78 -32.98
C GLN A 12 27.85 -16.31 -31.55
N GLU A 13 28.69 -15.29 -31.42
CA GLU A 13 29.02 -14.67 -30.14
C GLU A 13 27.81 -13.96 -29.53
N ASP A 14 27.09 -13.17 -30.34
CA ASP A 14 25.86 -12.50 -29.93
C ASP A 14 24.78 -13.51 -29.50
N ILE A 15 24.62 -14.60 -30.26
CA ILE A 15 23.70 -15.69 -29.89
C ILE A 15 24.08 -16.32 -28.54
N ALA A 16 25.38 -16.53 -28.29
CA ALA A 16 25.85 -17.08 -27.02
C ALA A 16 25.58 -16.12 -25.85
N ALA A 17 25.82 -14.81 -26.04
CA ALA A 17 25.53 -13.77 -25.06
C ALA A 17 24.02 -13.70 -24.76
N ILE A 18 23.18 -13.70 -25.80
CA ILE A 18 21.71 -13.69 -25.64
C ILE A 18 21.23 -14.92 -24.87
N LYS A 19 21.74 -16.12 -25.19
CA LYS A 19 21.37 -17.35 -24.47
C LYS A 19 21.67 -17.26 -22.97
N LYS A 20 22.83 -16.70 -22.61
CA LYS A 20 23.22 -16.49 -21.21
C LYS A 20 22.25 -15.53 -20.52
N ASN A 21 21.92 -14.41 -21.17
CA ASN A 21 20.98 -13.43 -20.64
C ASN A 21 19.58 -14.03 -20.45
N VAL A 22 19.06 -14.80 -21.41
CA VAL A 22 17.76 -15.49 -21.30
C VAL A 22 17.75 -16.47 -20.13
N THR A 23 18.83 -17.24 -19.95
CA THR A 23 18.95 -18.17 -18.83
C THR A 23 18.95 -17.43 -17.49
N SER A 24 19.67 -16.31 -17.41
CA SER A 24 19.70 -15.46 -16.21
C SER A 24 18.32 -14.87 -15.89
N LEU A 25 17.63 -14.32 -16.90
CA LEU A 25 16.27 -13.79 -16.76
C LEU A 25 15.30 -14.86 -16.26
N ASN A 26 15.34 -16.07 -16.82
CA ASN A 26 14.47 -17.16 -16.38
C ASN A 26 14.72 -17.56 -14.91
N ASN A 27 15.98 -17.52 -14.46
CA ASN A 27 16.31 -17.78 -13.06
C ASN A 27 15.75 -16.68 -12.13
N ILE A 28 15.88 -15.40 -12.53
CA ILE A 28 15.31 -14.28 -11.79
C ILE A 28 13.77 -14.37 -11.76
N THR A 29 13.12 -14.62 -12.90
CA THR A 29 11.67 -14.76 -12.98
C THR A 29 11.15 -15.87 -12.08
N ARG A 30 11.84 -17.01 -12.02
CA ARG A 30 11.49 -18.11 -11.12
C ARG A 30 11.64 -17.71 -9.65
N HIS A 31 12.74 -17.03 -9.30
CA HIS A 31 12.95 -16.53 -7.95
C HIS A 31 11.87 -15.54 -7.53
N THR A 32 11.59 -14.53 -8.37
CA THR A 32 10.55 -13.54 -8.12
C THR A 32 9.17 -14.19 -7.98
N SER A 33 8.82 -15.14 -8.86
CA SER A 33 7.54 -15.86 -8.76
C SER A 33 7.40 -16.67 -7.47
N SER A 34 8.50 -17.23 -6.98
CA SER A 34 8.53 -17.98 -5.72
C SER A 34 8.32 -17.04 -4.52
N VAL A 35 9.10 -15.96 -4.44
CA VAL A 35 9.02 -14.99 -3.34
C VAL A 35 7.67 -14.25 -3.35
N SER A 36 7.12 -13.90 -4.51
CA SER A 36 5.81 -13.23 -4.61
C SER A 36 4.67 -14.07 -4.03
N ARG A 37 4.74 -15.40 -4.07
CA ARG A 37 3.75 -16.27 -3.43
C ARG A 37 3.80 -16.23 -1.90
N GLN A 38 4.94 -15.84 -1.34
CA GLN A 38 5.13 -15.71 0.11
C GLN A 38 4.61 -14.37 0.65
N LEU A 39 4.35 -13.39 -0.22
CA LEU A 39 3.79 -12.10 0.18
C LEU A 39 2.29 -12.22 0.46
N LEU A 40 1.82 -11.60 1.54
CA LEU A 40 0.41 -11.49 1.85
C LEU A 40 -0.29 -10.71 0.73
N THR A 41 -1.10 -11.41 -0.07
CA THR A 41 -1.91 -10.78 -1.11
C THR A 41 -3.21 -10.23 -0.52
N THR A 42 -3.82 -9.28 -1.21
CA THR A 42 -5.15 -8.76 -0.87
C THR A 42 -6.18 -9.88 -0.69
N LYS A 43 -6.08 -10.97 -1.47
CA LYS A 43 -6.94 -12.15 -1.35
C LYS A 43 -6.82 -12.80 0.04
N HIS A 44 -5.59 -13.02 0.52
CA HIS A 44 -5.35 -13.61 1.83
C HIS A 44 -5.90 -12.72 2.96
N PHE A 45 -5.73 -11.40 2.85
CA PHE A 45 -6.30 -10.47 3.80
C PHE A 45 -7.84 -10.49 3.78
N THR A 46 -8.47 -10.47 2.59
CA THR A 46 -9.93 -10.50 2.49
C THR A 46 -10.53 -11.80 3.03
N THR A 47 -9.90 -12.95 2.78
CA THR A 47 -10.36 -14.23 3.33
C THR A 47 -10.26 -14.25 4.85
N ALA A 48 -9.14 -13.81 5.43
CA ALA A 48 -8.97 -13.70 6.87
C ALA A 48 -9.99 -12.72 7.50
N MET A 49 -10.29 -11.59 6.85
CA MET A 49 -11.29 -10.64 7.31
C MET A 49 -12.74 -11.18 7.19
N LEU A 50 -13.02 -11.98 6.16
CA LEU A 50 -14.31 -12.66 6.01
C LEU A 50 -14.50 -13.72 7.10
N GLU A 51 -13.46 -14.49 7.45
CA GLU A 51 -13.48 -15.46 8.55
C GLU A 51 -13.74 -14.80 9.92
N MET A 52 -13.27 -13.55 10.13
CA MET A 52 -13.57 -12.79 11.35
C MET A 52 -15.01 -12.27 11.43
N LYS A 53 -15.74 -12.19 10.31
CA LYS A 53 -17.15 -11.74 10.31
C LYS A 53 -18.12 -12.83 10.78
N GLU A 54 -17.71 -14.10 10.73
CA GLU A 54 -18.57 -15.25 11.08
C GLU A 54 -18.86 -15.35 12.60
N HIS A 55 -18.07 -14.69 13.46
CA HIS A 55 -18.18 -14.81 14.92
C HIS A 55 -18.90 -13.66 15.66
N THR A 56 -19.54 -12.72 14.97
CA THR A 56 -20.34 -11.65 15.61
C THR A 56 -21.74 -11.49 15.03
N ALA A 57 -22.41 -12.59 14.70
CA ALA A 57 -23.86 -12.59 14.51
C ALA A 57 -24.59 -12.66 15.86
N THR A 58 -24.35 -11.69 16.75
CA THR A 58 -25.30 -11.36 17.83
C THR A 58 -26.28 -10.31 17.30
N PRO A 59 -27.59 -10.44 17.52
CA PRO A 59 -28.54 -9.46 17.04
C PRO A 59 -28.36 -8.15 17.82
N VAL A 60 -27.72 -7.16 17.21
CA VAL A 60 -27.47 -5.82 17.77
C VAL A 60 -28.75 -4.98 17.88
N ALA A 61 -29.92 -5.57 17.59
CA ALA A 61 -31.21 -4.89 17.62
C ALA A 61 -31.63 -4.39 19.02
N SER A 62 -31.03 -4.90 20.11
CA SER A 62 -31.41 -4.50 21.48
C SER A 62 -30.58 -3.36 22.09
N VAL A 63 -29.55 -2.84 21.40
CA VAL A 63 -28.63 -1.82 21.97
C VAL A 63 -28.80 -0.43 21.34
N PHE A 64 -29.44 -0.31 20.18
CA PHE A 64 -29.63 0.98 19.50
C PHE A 64 -30.90 1.73 19.91
N GLY A 65 -31.15 1.81 21.22
CA GLY A 65 -32.05 2.80 21.78
C GLY A 65 -31.29 4.11 22.00
N SER A 66 -31.43 5.06 21.06
CA SER A 66 -30.96 6.46 21.13
C SER A 66 -29.53 6.74 20.63
N VAL A 67 -29.32 6.64 19.31
CA VAL A 67 -28.32 7.49 18.65
C VAL A 67 -29.06 8.33 17.62
N SER A 68 -29.21 9.61 17.95
CA SER A 68 -29.71 10.64 17.07
C SER A 68 -28.84 10.74 15.82
N SER A 69 -29.49 10.95 14.68
CA SER A 69 -28.89 11.27 13.39
C SER A 69 -27.87 12.42 13.55
N GLY A 70 -26.58 12.08 13.48
CA GLY A 70 -25.43 13.00 13.39
C GLY A 70 -24.50 12.44 12.32
N GLY A 71 -24.09 13.29 11.38
CA GLY A 71 -23.50 12.89 10.10
C GLY A 71 -22.24 12.03 10.21
N GLU A 72 -21.99 11.20 9.19
CA GLU A 72 -20.85 10.28 9.00
C GLU A 72 -19.43 10.92 9.03
N GLY A 73 -19.28 12.15 9.53
CA GLY A 73 -18.01 12.88 9.64
C GLY A 73 -17.72 13.52 11.00
N GLU A 74 -18.64 13.46 11.97
CA GLU A 74 -18.47 14.15 13.25
C GLU A 74 -17.43 13.43 14.13
N GLY A 75 -16.20 13.94 14.14
CA GLY A 75 -15.08 13.44 14.96
C GLY A 75 -13.94 12.79 14.19
N ILE A 76 -14.08 12.52 12.89
CA ILE A 76 -12.98 12.02 12.06
C ILE A 76 -12.01 13.19 11.78
N PRO A 77 -10.72 13.06 12.08
CA PRO A 77 -9.76 14.12 11.76
C PRO A 77 -9.62 14.31 10.25
N THR A 78 -9.46 15.55 9.82
CA THR A 78 -9.25 15.92 8.42
C THR A 78 -7.90 15.42 7.90
N ASP A 79 -6.89 15.42 8.76
CA ASP A 79 -5.54 14.95 8.45
C ASP A 79 -4.78 14.47 9.71
N CYS A 80 -3.52 14.07 9.51
CA CYS A 80 -2.64 13.62 10.59
C CYS A 80 -2.25 14.73 11.57
N TRP A 81 -2.39 16.00 11.20
CA TRP A 81 -2.10 17.13 12.09
C TRP A 81 -3.23 17.32 13.10
N GLU A 82 -4.48 17.37 12.64
CA GLU A 82 -5.63 17.46 13.54
C GLU A 82 -5.67 16.24 14.49
N LEU A 83 -5.26 15.08 13.98
CA LEU A 83 -5.07 13.88 14.79
C LEU A 83 -4.01 14.08 15.90
N LEU A 84 -2.89 14.75 15.60
CA LEU A 84 -1.85 15.08 16.58
C LEU A 84 -2.33 16.09 17.62
N GLU A 85 -3.07 17.12 17.20
CA GLU A 85 -3.67 18.12 18.11
C GLU A 85 -4.66 17.49 19.09
N LYS A 86 -5.35 16.43 18.66
CA LYS A 86 -6.20 15.59 19.53
C LYS A 86 -5.40 14.68 20.47
N GLY A 87 -4.06 14.79 20.49
CA GLY A 87 -3.17 14.07 21.41
C GLY A 87 -2.67 12.71 20.90
N ASN A 88 -2.96 12.33 19.64
CA ASN A 88 -2.47 11.07 19.10
C ASN A 88 -1.03 11.23 18.59
N ASN A 89 -0.08 10.84 19.43
CA ASN A 89 1.35 11.02 19.21
C ASN A 89 2.07 9.76 18.70
N ARG A 90 1.34 8.72 18.25
CA ARG A 90 1.93 7.46 17.76
C ARG A 90 1.81 7.35 16.25
N SER A 91 2.90 6.98 15.57
CA SER A 91 2.82 6.70 14.13
C SER A 91 1.98 5.45 13.84
N GLY A 92 1.24 5.47 12.73
CA GLY A 92 0.37 4.36 12.37
C GLY A 92 -0.59 4.68 11.24
N ILE A 93 -1.47 3.73 10.91
CA ILE A 93 -2.53 3.92 9.92
C ILE A 93 -3.77 4.48 10.64
N TYR A 94 -4.28 5.61 10.15
CA TYR A 94 -5.46 6.28 10.70
C TYR A 94 -6.47 6.58 9.60
N ARG A 95 -7.74 6.67 10.00
CA ARG A 95 -8.84 7.05 9.13
C ARG A 95 -8.99 8.58 9.17
N VAL A 96 -8.97 9.21 8.01
CA VAL A 96 -9.10 10.66 7.85
C VAL A 96 -10.21 11.02 6.86
N LEU A 97 -10.79 12.20 7.01
CA LEU A 97 -11.80 12.76 6.09
C LEU A 97 -11.43 14.20 5.72
N PRO A 98 -10.61 14.41 4.68
CA PRO A 98 -10.34 15.75 4.15
C PRO A 98 -11.63 16.43 3.67
N LEU A 99 -11.66 17.76 3.73
CA LEU A 99 -12.84 18.56 3.36
C LEU A 99 -13.36 18.27 1.94
N GLU A 100 -12.45 18.09 0.98
CA GLU A 100 -12.79 17.82 -0.43
C GLU A 100 -13.07 16.33 -0.73
N ALA A 101 -12.94 15.46 0.27
CA ALA A 101 -13.14 14.02 0.10
C ALA A 101 -14.60 13.65 0.37
N SER A 102 -15.23 12.93 -0.55
CA SER A 102 -16.63 12.49 -0.38
C SER A 102 -16.77 11.34 0.62
N ARG A 103 -15.68 10.61 0.93
CA ARG A 103 -15.66 9.49 1.87
C ARG A 103 -14.32 9.42 2.61
N PRO A 104 -14.32 8.99 3.89
CA PRO A 104 -13.07 8.83 4.64
C PRO A 104 -12.20 7.72 4.05
N PHE A 105 -10.88 7.87 4.17
CA PHE A 105 -9.91 6.88 3.72
C PHE A 105 -8.77 6.71 4.73
N PHE A 106 -7.97 5.67 4.57
CA PHE A 106 -6.85 5.37 5.45
C PHE A 106 -5.55 6.00 4.94
N VAL A 107 -4.82 6.64 5.85
CA VAL A 107 -3.49 7.23 5.61
C VAL A 107 -2.51 6.74 6.65
N TYR A 108 -1.22 6.75 6.31
CA TYR A 108 -0.17 6.58 7.31
C TYR A 108 0.20 7.95 7.90
N CYS A 109 0.03 8.09 9.21
CA CYS A 109 0.46 9.26 9.97
C CYS A 109 1.81 9.00 10.62
N GLN A 110 2.77 9.88 10.36
CA GLN A 110 4.06 9.90 11.04
C GLN A 110 4.00 10.93 12.18
N GLN A 111 3.89 10.44 13.41
CA GLN A 111 3.73 11.26 14.62
C GLN A 111 5.01 11.34 15.47
N ASP A 112 5.90 10.35 15.36
CA ASP A 112 7.03 10.20 16.29
C ASP A 112 8.27 11.01 15.88
N LYS A 113 8.30 11.53 14.65
CA LYS A 113 9.48 12.18 14.06
C LYS A 113 9.17 13.58 13.57
N ARG A 114 10.16 14.47 13.68
CA ARG A 114 10.15 15.83 13.10
C ARG A 114 8.90 16.64 13.50
N GLY A 115 8.48 16.56 14.77
CA GLY A 115 7.31 17.30 15.27
C GLY A 115 5.95 16.65 15.00
N GLY A 116 5.91 15.51 14.30
CA GLY A 116 4.67 14.78 14.03
C GLY A 116 3.72 15.47 13.04
N GLY A 117 2.51 14.95 12.91
CA GLY A 117 1.43 15.55 12.12
C GLY A 117 1.49 15.26 10.63
N TRP A 118 2.39 14.39 10.19
CA TRP A 118 2.66 14.19 8.77
C TRP A 118 1.76 13.13 8.14
N THR A 119 1.00 13.53 7.11
CA THR A 119 0.25 12.61 6.24
C THR A 119 1.16 12.12 5.11
N VAL A 120 1.41 10.81 5.03
CA VAL A 120 2.23 10.21 3.97
C VAL A 120 1.34 9.82 2.79
N SER A 121 1.64 10.37 1.60
CA SER A 121 0.88 10.10 0.38
C SER A 121 1.38 8.86 -0.36
N SER A 122 0.45 7.99 -0.77
CA SER A 122 0.75 6.72 -1.45
C SER A 122 1.34 6.89 -2.86
N HIS A 123 1.14 8.03 -3.51
CA HIS A 123 1.48 8.20 -4.93
C HIS A 123 2.97 8.50 -5.17
N ASN A 124 3.72 8.97 -4.17
CA ASN A 124 5.15 9.30 -4.34
C ASN A 124 6.00 9.17 -3.04
N ASN A 125 5.52 8.49 -2.00
CA ASN A 125 6.20 8.41 -0.68
C ASN A 125 6.64 9.78 -0.12
N THR A 126 6.01 10.86 -0.58
CA THR A 126 6.37 12.21 -0.20
C THR A 126 5.55 12.57 1.02
N ILE A 127 6.25 12.98 2.08
CA ILE A 127 5.63 13.64 3.23
C ILE A 127 5.11 14.97 2.72
N GLN A 128 3.80 15.11 2.56
CA GLN A 128 3.23 16.41 2.26
C GLN A 128 3.32 17.24 3.53
N ARG A 129 4.16 18.28 3.49
CA ARG A 129 4.04 19.35 4.48
C ARG A 129 2.78 20.13 4.18
N ARG A 130 2.03 20.50 5.22
CA ARG A 130 1.14 21.65 5.11
C ARG A 130 2.03 22.83 4.70
N VAL A 131 1.68 23.44 3.57
CA VAL A 131 2.17 24.77 3.22
C VAL A 131 1.26 25.71 3.99
N ASP A 132 1.85 26.43 4.92
CA ASP A 132 1.20 27.52 5.66
C ASP A 132 0.67 28.58 4.68
#